data_AF-A0A359EAL3-F1
#
_entry.id   AF-A0A359EAL3-F1
#
_cell.length_a   1.000
_cell.length_b   1.000
_cell.length_c   1.000
_cell.angle_alpha   90.00
_cell.angle_beta   90.00
_cell.angle_gamma   90.00
#
_symmetry.space_group_name_H-M   'P 1'
#
loop_
_entity.id
_entity.type
_entity.pdbx_description
1 polymer ?
#
loop_
_entity_poly.entity_id
_entity_poly.type
_entity_poly.pdbx_seq_one_letter_code
_entity_poly.pdbx_strand_id
1 'polypeptide(L)'
;MPVLAQGLINLIFLPINYLFELGFFFVCAFLWLFGKYRKKSPAPFPTVEILLLATVVISLSFFYSRVIPINDMGIRPWLLGQFVLLIWTVDVVAPLVNAQNFHFPKLFKAITKFQYPSRVGYYLVILLTLGLMTTSLEMLMLRFWTIGIDANIVGFPSEFSPDTQLGSRTYAARQAYEYIRDYLPLNWIVQDNPTTILDRPSGLYGTRQMVISDHTAYGVSAEAYESLVNQVKVIFESETLTWEQIDSLCQEYSIDLLIFKDIDPIWRNIELIGSQRSPVYDNDYYALFQCGVDQSFVSAH
;
A
#
# COMPACT_ATOMS: atom_id res chain seq x y z
N MET A 1 -1.97 -2.40 -26.85
CA MET A 1 -3.32 -2.77 -27.31
C MET A 1 -4.21 -1.53 -27.31
N PRO A 2 -5.15 -1.35 -28.24
CA PRO A 2 -6.07 -0.22 -28.20
C PRO A 2 -6.91 -0.27 -26.91
N VAL A 3 -7.11 0.87 -26.26
CA VAL A 3 -7.77 1.03 -24.95
C VAL A 3 -9.11 0.28 -24.86
N LEU A 4 -9.88 0.27 -25.95
CA LEU A 4 -11.15 -0.45 -26.05
C LEU A 4 -11.01 -1.98 -25.93
N ALA A 5 -9.99 -2.57 -26.57
CA ALA A 5 -9.75 -4.01 -26.50
C ALA A 5 -9.34 -4.43 -25.08
N GLN A 6 -8.50 -3.64 -24.42
CA GLN A 6 -8.14 -3.87 -23.02
C GLN A 6 -9.36 -3.75 -22.10
N GLY A 7 -10.21 -2.74 -22.31
CA GLY A 7 -11.45 -2.56 -21.54
C GLY A 7 -12.41 -3.74 -21.67
N LEU A 8 -12.58 -4.28 -22.89
CA LEU A 8 -13.40 -5.47 -23.13
C LEU A 8 -12.83 -6.71 -22.47
N ILE A 9 -11.52 -6.93 -22.56
CA ILE A 9 -10.83 -8.03 -21.86
C ILE A 9 -11.05 -7.92 -20.36
N ASN A 10 -10.79 -6.74 -19.77
CA ASN A 10 -10.99 -6.52 -18.34
C ASN A 10 -12.44 -6.76 -17.92
N LEU A 11 -13.42 -6.34 -18.73
CA LEU A 11 -14.85 -6.57 -18.46
C LEU A 11 -15.20 -8.07 -18.49
N ILE A 12 -14.61 -8.85 -19.40
CA ILE A 12 -14.81 -10.30 -19.49
C ILE A 12 -14.19 -11.02 -18.30
N PHE A 13 -13.01 -10.59 -17.84
CA PHE A 13 -12.33 -11.19 -16.69
C PHE A 13 -12.86 -10.70 -15.35
N LEU A 14 -13.63 -9.61 -15.32
CA LEU A 14 -14.15 -9.02 -14.10
C LEU A 14 -14.97 -10.04 -13.24
N PRO A 15 -15.92 -10.81 -13.80
CA PRO A 15 -16.65 -11.81 -13.01
C PRO A 15 -15.76 -12.93 -12.50
N ILE A 16 -14.71 -13.29 -13.26
CA ILE A 16 -13.76 -14.33 -12.89
C ILE A 16 -12.92 -13.86 -11.69
N ASN A 17 -12.42 -12.62 -11.75
CA ASN A 17 -11.69 -12.01 -10.64
C ASN A 17 -12.55 -11.95 -9.38
N TYR A 18 -13.77 -11.43 -9.47
CA TYR A 18 -14.68 -11.41 -8.31
C TYR A 18 -15.02 -12.81 -7.80
N LEU A 19 -15.09 -13.82 -8.67
CA LEU A 19 -15.32 -15.21 -8.24
C LEU A 19 -14.11 -15.77 -7.48
N PHE A 20 -12.87 -15.44 -7.86
CA PHE A 20 -11.69 -15.85 -7.11
C PHE A 20 -11.58 -15.14 -5.77
N GLU A 21 -11.83 -13.83 -5.75
CA GLU A 21 -11.76 -13.01 -4.54
C GLU A 21 -12.87 -13.35 -3.53
N LEU A 22 -14.07 -13.69 -4.01
CA LEU A 22 -15.26 -13.73 -3.16
C LEU A 22 -16.10 -14.98 -3.30
N GLY A 23 -15.75 -15.90 -4.19
CA GLY A 23 -16.70 -16.88 -4.70
C GLY A 23 -17.46 -17.65 -3.62
N PHE A 24 -16.77 -18.08 -2.55
CA PHE A 24 -17.43 -18.75 -1.44
C PHE A 24 -18.49 -17.87 -0.76
N PHE A 25 -18.11 -16.64 -0.39
CA PHE A 25 -18.98 -15.67 0.26
C PHE A 25 -20.10 -15.18 -0.68
N PHE A 26 -19.80 -15.02 -1.97
CA PHE A 26 -20.76 -14.61 -2.99
C PHE A 26 -21.85 -15.66 -3.22
N VAL A 27 -21.47 -16.95 -3.31
CA VAL A 27 -22.45 -18.05 -3.42
C VAL A 27 -23.30 -18.15 -2.14
N CYS A 28 -22.69 -18.01 -0.97
CA CYS A 28 -23.44 -17.99 0.30
C CYS A 28 -24.41 -16.80 0.36
N ALA A 29 -23.97 -15.61 -0.03
CA ALA A 29 -24.81 -14.41 -0.12
C ALA A 29 -25.98 -14.59 -1.10
N PHE A 30 -25.75 -15.21 -2.26
CA PHE A 30 -26.80 -15.54 -3.22
C PHE A 30 -27.83 -16.50 -2.62
N LEU A 31 -27.37 -17.56 -1.94
CA LEU A 31 -28.23 -18.50 -1.22
C LEU A 31 -29.01 -17.83 -0.08
N TRP A 32 -28.41 -16.85 0.58
CA TRP A 32 -29.07 -16.07 1.62
C TRP A 32 -30.18 -15.20 1.04
N LEU A 33 -29.87 -14.39 0.02
CA LEU A 33 -30.79 -13.43 -0.61
C LEU A 33 -32.00 -14.10 -1.25
N PHE A 34 -31.78 -15.17 -2.02
CA PHE A 34 -32.82 -15.83 -2.82
C PHE A 34 -33.36 -17.12 -2.19
N GLY A 35 -32.74 -17.59 -1.10
CA GLY A 35 -33.12 -18.82 -0.43
C GLY A 35 -33.96 -18.61 0.83
N LYS A 36 -34.15 -19.72 1.56
CA LYS A 36 -34.91 -19.75 2.82
C LYS A 36 -34.13 -19.18 4.02
N TYR A 37 -32.84 -18.91 3.87
CA TYR A 37 -31.95 -18.52 4.98
C TYR A 37 -32.25 -17.11 5.47
N ARG A 38 -32.57 -16.15 4.57
CA ARG A 38 -33.00 -14.81 4.97
C ARG A 38 -34.22 -14.80 5.90
N LYS A 39 -35.20 -15.69 5.68
CA LYS A 39 -36.40 -15.80 6.54
C LYS A 39 -36.11 -16.40 7.92
N LYS A 40 -34.99 -17.08 8.06
CA LYS A 40 -34.54 -17.74 9.30
C LYS A 40 -33.39 -16.99 9.97
N SER A 41 -32.95 -15.88 9.37
CA SER A 41 -31.84 -15.10 9.86
C SER A 41 -32.19 -14.52 11.23
N PRO A 42 -31.32 -14.71 12.25
CA PRO A 42 -31.43 -14.01 13.52
C PRO A 42 -30.93 -12.57 13.43
N ALA A 43 -30.40 -12.14 12.27
CA ALA A 43 -29.83 -10.81 12.11
C ALA A 43 -30.91 -9.73 12.26
N PRO A 44 -30.67 -8.71 13.11
CA PRO A 44 -31.68 -7.71 13.43
C PRO A 44 -31.97 -6.74 12.27
N PHE A 45 -31.06 -6.57 11.31
CA PHE A 45 -31.13 -5.48 10.32
C PHE A 45 -30.81 -5.88 8.87
N PRO A 46 -31.53 -6.87 8.28
CA PRO A 46 -31.28 -7.32 6.91
C PRO A 46 -31.43 -6.19 5.86
N THR A 47 -32.29 -5.21 6.12
CA THR A 47 -32.47 -4.05 5.22
C THR A 47 -31.24 -3.15 5.21
N VAL A 48 -30.62 -2.91 6.37
CA VAL A 48 -29.42 -2.05 6.47
C VAL A 48 -28.24 -2.73 5.78
N GLU A 49 -28.09 -4.03 5.95
CA GLU A 49 -27.06 -4.84 5.28
C GLU A 49 -27.19 -4.78 3.75
N ILE A 50 -28.41 -4.93 3.23
CA ILE A 50 -28.68 -4.82 1.79
C ILE A 50 -28.39 -3.41 1.27
N LEU A 51 -28.83 -2.38 2.01
CA LEU A 51 -28.57 -0.98 1.64
C LEU A 51 -27.06 -0.68 1.63
N LEU A 52 -26.32 -1.14 2.63
CA LEU A 52 -24.87 -0.98 2.68
C LEU A 52 -24.20 -1.66 1.49
N LEU A 53 -24.56 -2.90 1.17
CA LEU A 53 -24.02 -3.61 0.01
C LEU A 53 -24.38 -2.91 -1.30
N ALA A 54 -25.60 -2.38 -1.44
CA ALA A 54 -26.00 -1.60 -2.59
C ALA A 54 -25.18 -0.30 -2.73
N THR A 55 -24.96 0.42 -1.62
CA THR A 55 -24.09 1.61 -1.60
C THR A 55 -22.67 1.26 -2.03
N VAL A 56 -22.12 0.13 -1.59
CA VAL A 56 -20.80 -0.35 -2.02
C VAL A 56 -20.77 -0.61 -3.52
N VAL A 57 -21.76 -1.34 -4.06
CA VAL A 57 -21.83 -1.65 -5.50
C VAL A 57 -21.94 -0.37 -6.34
N ILE A 58 -22.78 0.59 -5.93
CA ILE A 58 -22.92 1.89 -6.60
C ILE A 58 -21.59 2.65 -6.53
N SER A 59 -20.94 2.67 -5.36
CA SER A 59 -19.65 3.33 -5.15
C SER A 59 -18.59 2.80 -6.12
N LEU A 60 -18.44 1.49 -6.19
CA LEU A 60 -17.45 0.82 -7.04
C LEU A 60 -17.74 0.95 -8.54
N SER A 61 -19.00 1.08 -8.92
CA SER A 61 -19.41 1.12 -10.33
C SER A 61 -19.34 2.53 -10.92
N PHE A 62 -19.62 3.55 -10.12
CA PHE A 62 -19.84 4.92 -10.64
C PHE A 62 -18.84 5.96 -10.12
N PHE A 63 -18.06 5.66 -9.08
CA PHE A 63 -17.08 6.60 -8.55
C PHE A 63 -15.66 6.17 -8.90
N TYR A 64 -14.84 7.14 -9.26
CA TYR A 64 -13.44 6.96 -9.62
C TYR A 64 -12.61 8.07 -8.97
N SER A 65 -11.61 7.70 -8.17
CA SER A 65 -10.66 8.67 -7.60
C SER A 65 -9.43 8.80 -8.49
N ARG A 66 -9.01 10.06 -8.74
CA ARG A 66 -7.74 10.42 -9.40
C ARG A 66 -6.75 11.09 -8.46
N VAL A 67 -7.09 11.18 -7.17
CA VAL A 67 -6.26 11.89 -6.18
C VAL A 67 -4.90 11.21 -6.01
N ILE A 68 -4.87 9.88 -6.06
CA ILE A 68 -3.64 9.09 -6.12
C ILE A 68 -3.66 8.20 -7.37
N PRO A 69 -2.51 7.61 -7.78
CA PRO A 69 -2.43 6.74 -8.95
C PRO A 69 -3.36 5.50 -8.90
N ILE A 70 -3.79 5.13 -7.69
CA ILE A 70 -4.68 4.00 -7.43
C ILE A 70 -6.12 4.49 -7.27
N ASN A 71 -7.08 3.80 -7.90
CA ASN A 71 -8.51 4.10 -7.72
C ASN A 71 -9.00 3.63 -6.34
N ASP A 72 -8.71 4.41 -5.30
CA ASP A 72 -9.13 4.12 -3.92
C ASP A 72 -10.63 3.84 -3.80
N MET A 73 -11.46 4.64 -4.49
CA MET A 73 -12.93 4.48 -4.49
C MET A 73 -13.40 3.25 -5.25
N GLY A 74 -12.57 2.67 -6.12
CA GLY A 74 -12.84 1.41 -6.81
C GLY A 74 -12.33 0.17 -6.07
N ILE A 75 -11.67 0.33 -4.91
CA ILE A 75 -11.07 -0.79 -4.17
C ILE A 75 -11.60 -0.81 -2.73
N ARG A 76 -11.47 0.29 -1.99
CA ARG A 76 -11.71 0.34 -0.53
C ARG A 76 -13.16 0.13 -0.10
N PRO A 77 -14.20 0.60 -0.83
CA PRO A 77 -15.59 0.33 -0.44
C PRO A 77 -15.89 -1.16 -0.31
N TRP A 78 -15.11 -2.01 -1.00
CA TRP A 78 -15.27 -3.45 -0.94
C TRP A 78 -15.10 -4.06 0.46
N LEU A 79 -14.32 -3.44 1.35
CA LEU A 79 -14.18 -3.89 2.74
C LEU A 79 -15.53 -3.94 3.49
N LEU A 80 -16.40 -2.95 3.23
CA LEU A 80 -17.75 -2.90 3.80
C LEU A 80 -18.65 -3.97 3.17
N GLY A 81 -18.48 -4.23 1.87
CA GLY A 81 -19.17 -5.30 1.16
C GLY A 81 -18.82 -6.68 1.73
N GLN A 82 -17.52 -6.97 1.89
CA GLN A 82 -17.03 -8.22 2.48
C GLN A 82 -17.62 -8.48 3.89
N PHE A 83 -17.72 -7.44 4.71
CA PHE A 83 -18.34 -7.55 6.03
C PHE A 83 -19.80 -8.04 5.97
N VAL A 84 -20.61 -7.47 5.06
CA VAL A 84 -22.00 -7.92 4.84
C VAL A 84 -22.04 -9.38 4.36
N LEU A 85 -21.20 -9.75 3.40
CA LEU A 85 -21.16 -11.12 2.87
C LEU A 85 -20.74 -12.15 3.94
N LEU A 86 -19.88 -11.77 4.87
CA LEU A 86 -19.49 -12.60 6.01
C LEU A 86 -20.68 -12.90 6.93
N ILE A 87 -21.47 -11.88 7.28
CA ILE A 87 -22.67 -12.05 8.12
C ILE A 87 -23.65 -13.01 7.44
N TRP A 88 -23.96 -12.80 6.17
CA TRP A 88 -24.89 -13.65 5.43
C TRP A 88 -24.38 -15.09 5.28
N THR A 89 -23.06 -15.25 5.17
CA THR A 89 -22.42 -16.57 5.15
C THR A 89 -22.64 -17.34 6.46
N VAL A 90 -22.58 -16.66 7.62
CA VAL A 90 -22.82 -17.29 8.92
C VAL A 90 -24.22 -17.91 8.97
N ASP A 91 -25.25 -17.20 8.51
CA ASP A 91 -26.63 -17.71 8.48
C ASP A 91 -26.82 -18.94 7.60
N VAL A 92 -26.01 -19.06 6.54
CA VAL A 92 -26.04 -20.22 5.62
C VAL A 92 -25.27 -21.40 6.20
N VAL A 93 -24.13 -21.15 6.84
CA VAL A 93 -23.19 -22.19 7.29
C VAL A 93 -23.51 -22.70 8.70
N ALA A 94 -23.91 -21.83 9.63
CA ALA A 94 -24.15 -22.19 11.03
C ALA A 94 -25.23 -23.26 11.22
N PRO A 95 -26.32 -23.32 10.44
CA PRO A 95 -27.28 -24.42 10.54
C PRO A 95 -26.71 -25.78 10.08
N LEU A 96 -25.65 -25.79 9.27
CA LEU A 96 -25.03 -27.00 8.73
C LEU A 96 -24.04 -27.63 9.71
N VAL A 97 -23.42 -26.80 10.53
CA VAL A 97 -22.41 -27.22 11.49
C VAL A 97 -22.99 -26.99 12.87
N ASN A 98 -23.20 -28.06 13.64
CA ASN A 98 -23.62 -27.90 15.04
C ASN A 98 -22.61 -26.98 15.75
N ALA A 99 -23.03 -25.75 16.06
CA ALA A 99 -22.15 -24.66 16.52
C ALA A 99 -21.38 -25.04 17.80
N GLN A 100 -21.90 -25.98 18.59
CA GLN A 100 -21.26 -26.49 19.81
C GLN A 100 -20.11 -27.49 19.55
N ASN A 101 -19.96 -28.02 18.33
CA ASN A 101 -18.98 -29.05 17.97
C ASN A 101 -18.23 -28.71 16.66
N PHE A 102 -17.85 -27.44 16.51
CA PHE A 102 -17.16 -26.94 15.33
C PHE A 102 -15.76 -27.54 15.20
N HIS A 103 -15.52 -28.31 14.13
CA HIS A 103 -14.19 -28.76 13.72
C HIS A 103 -14.08 -28.66 12.20
N PHE A 104 -12.93 -28.20 11.69
CA PHE A 104 -12.69 -27.99 10.26
C PHE A 104 -13.07 -29.20 9.37
N PRO A 105 -12.70 -30.45 9.67
CA PRO A 105 -13.11 -31.60 8.85
C PRO A 105 -14.63 -31.82 8.81
N LYS A 106 -15.35 -31.44 9.88
CA LYS A 106 -16.81 -31.54 9.94
C LYS A 106 -17.48 -30.45 9.10
N LEU A 107 -16.88 -29.27 8.96
CA LEU A 107 -17.36 -28.20 8.09
C LEU A 107 -17.38 -28.65 6.61
N PHE A 108 -16.27 -29.18 6.09
CA PHE A 108 -16.20 -29.71 4.71
C PHE A 108 -17.23 -30.82 4.46
N LYS A 109 -17.40 -31.74 5.42
CA LYS A 109 -18.40 -32.81 5.33
C LYS A 109 -19.84 -32.30 5.41
N ALA A 110 -20.08 -31.24 6.18
CA ALA A 110 -21.41 -30.62 6.29
C ALA A 110 -21.78 -29.85 5.01
N ILE A 111 -20.83 -29.11 4.43
CA ILE A 111 -21.03 -28.36 3.18
C ILE A 111 -21.25 -29.33 2.00
N THR A 112 -20.56 -30.46 1.93
CA THR A 112 -20.81 -31.46 0.86
C THR A 112 -22.15 -32.17 0.99
N LYS A 113 -22.72 -32.24 2.20
CA LYS A 113 -24.06 -32.77 2.47
C LYS A 113 -25.16 -31.71 2.40
N PHE A 114 -24.83 -30.50 1.93
CA PHE A 114 -25.77 -29.40 1.82
C PHE A 114 -27.01 -29.81 1.01
N GLN A 115 -28.19 -29.59 1.59
CA GLN A 115 -29.48 -30.15 1.12
C GLN A 115 -30.08 -29.43 -0.11
N TYR A 116 -29.34 -28.49 -0.70
CA TYR A 116 -29.61 -27.81 -1.98
C TYR A 116 -28.96 -28.64 -3.12
N PRO A 117 -29.26 -28.43 -4.43
CA PRO A 117 -28.96 -29.42 -5.47
C PRO A 117 -27.53 -29.92 -5.35
N SER A 118 -27.36 -31.25 -5.42
CA SER A 118 -26.23 -32.04 -4.86
C SER A 118 -24.83 -31.63 -5.32
N ARG A 119 -24.72 -30.68 -6.25
CA ARG A 119 -23.49 -30.13 -6.82
C ARG A 119 -23.03 -28.83 -6.16
N VAL A 120 -23.93 -28.03 -5.58
CA VAL A 120 -23.59 -26.72 -4.97
C VAL A 120 -22.61 -26.87 -3.81
N GLY A 121 -22.80 -27.90 -2.98
CA GLY A 121 -21.88 -28.19 -1.87
C GLY A 121 -20.45 -28.47 -2.33
N TYR A 122 -20.26 -29.16 -3.45
CA TYR A 122 -18.93 -29.40 -4.03
C TYR A 122 -18.28 -28.11 -4.51
N TYR A 123 -19.02 -27.25 -5.21
CA TYR A 123 -18.50 -25.95 -5.65
C TYR A 123 -18.13 -25.04 -4.47
N LEU A 124 -18.94 -25.03 -3.40
CA LEU A 124 -18.61 -24.29 -2.17
C LEU A 124 -17.32 -24.79 -1.53
N VAL A 125 -17.08 -26.10 -1.50
CA VAL A 125 -15.80 -26.65 -0.99
C VAL A 125 -14.63 -26.24 -1.87
N ILE A 126 -14.77 -26.29 -3.19
CA ILE A 126 -13.72 -25.84 -4.13
C ILE A 126 -13.40 -24.37 -3.88
N LEU A 127 -14.42 -23.50 -3.84
CA LEU A 127 -14.25 -22.06 -3.64
C LEU A 127 -13.65 -21.73 -2.28
N LEU A 128 -14.07 -22.43 -1.21
CA LEU A 128 -13.48 -22.27 0.12
C LEU A 128 -12.01 -22.68 0.13
N THR A 129 -11.68 -23.80 -0.52
CA THR A 129 -10.30 -24.31 -0.59
C THR A 129 -9.42 -23.35 -1.36
N LEU A 130 -9.88 -22.87 -2.52
CA LEU A 130 -9.19 -21.86 -3.31
C LEU A 130 -8.98 -20.57 -2.51
N GLY A 131 -10.01 -20.05 -1.84
CA GLY A 131 -9.90 -18.86 -0.99
C GLY A 131 -8.89 -19.04 0.14
N LEU A 132 -8.90 -20.18 0.83
CA LEU A 132 -7.89 -20.48 1.86
C LEU A 132 -6.47 -20.56 1.29
N MET A 133 -6.32 -21.13 0.10
CA MET A 133 -5.02 -21.22 -0.59
C MET A 133 -4.52 -19.83 -1.03
N THR A 134 -5.37 -18.99 -1.60
CA THR A 134 -4.99 -17.63 -2.04
C THR A 134 -4.65 -16.74 -0.84
N THR A 135 -5.47 -16.75 0.23
CA THR A 135 -5.15 -16.01 1.45
C THR A 135 -3.85 -16.50 2.11
N SER A 136 -3.60 -17.81 2.10
CA SER A 136 -2.33 -18.35 2.62
C SER A 136 -1.15 -17.92 1.76
N LEU A 137 -1.30 -17.93 0.43
CA LEU A 137 -0.28 -17.44 -0.50
C LEU A 137 0.00 -15.95 -0.25
N GLU A 138 -1.02 -15.11 -0.12
CA GLU A 138 -0.88 -13.68 0.19
C GLU A 138 -0.15 -13.46 1.52
N MET A 139 -0.52 -14.18 2.58
CA MET A 139 0.17 -14.12 3.87
C MET A 139 1.66 -14.48 3.72
N LEU A 140 1.97 -15.54 2.98
CA LEU A 140 3.35 -15.94 2.73
C LEU A 140 4.09 -14.88 1.92
N MET A 141 3.46 -14.32 0.88
CA MET A 141 4.05 -13.25 0.06
C MET A 141 4.33 -12.00 0.91
N LEU A 142 3.40 -11.56 1.75
CA LEU A 142 3.61 -10.42 2.66
C LEU A 142 4.84 -10.59 3.57
N ARG A 143 5.21 -11.83 3.90
CA ARG A 143 6.34 -12.12 4.78
C ARG A 143 7.64 -12.42 4.05
N PHE A 144 7.57 -13.10 2.92
CA PHE A 144 8.74 -13.68 2.26
C PHE A 144 9.08 -13.04 0.91
N TRP A 145 8.24 -12.15 0.38
CA TRP A 145 8.48 -11.55 -0.92
C TRP A 145 9.76 -10.71 -0.98
N THR A 146 10.04 -9.91 0.05
CA THR A 146 11.28 -9.12 0.15
C THR A 146 12.53 -10.00 0.25
N ILE A 147 12.47 -11.07 1.06
CA ILE A 147 13.53 -12.08 1.15
C ILE A 147 13.74 -12.76 -0.21
N GLY A 148 12.65 -13.02 -0.94
CA GLY A 148 12.69 -13.58 -2.29
C GLY A 148 13.36 -12.67 -3.31
N ILE A 149 13.28 -11.35 -3.18
CA ILE A 149 14.04 -10.40 -4.02
C ILE A 149 15.52 -10.48 -3.72
N ASP A 150 15.90 -10.41 -2.45
CA ASP A 150 17.31 -10.43 -2.06
C ASP A 150 17.98 -11.77 -2.41
N ALA A 151 17.20 -12.86 -2.42
CA ALA A 151 17.62 -14.17 -2.89
C ALA A 151 17.57 -14.37 -4.42
N ASN A 152 17.19 -13.34 -5.19
CA ASN A 152 16.98 -13.40 -6.64
C ASN A 152 16.02 -14.52 -7.10
N ILE A 153 14.99 -14.79 -6.29
CA ILE A 153 13.93 -15.76 -6.60
C ILE A 153 12.75 -15.06 -7.26
N VAL A 154 12.43 -13.86 -6.77
CA VAL A 154 11.36 -13.01 -7.30
C VAL A 154 12.05 -11.96 -8.16
N GLY A 155 11.79 -11.97 -9.47
CA GLY A 155 12.56 -11.22 -10.45
C GLY A 155 12.70 -9.72 -10.14
N PHE A 156 13.82 -9.16 -10.56
CA PHE A 156 14.18 -7.74 -10.45
C PHE A 156 14.55 -7.17 -11.84
N PRO A 157 14.56 -5.84 -12.06
CA PRO A 157 14.17 -4.78 -11.11
C PRO A 157 12.69 -4.84 -10.73
N SER A 158 12.35 -4.35 -9.54
CA SER A 158 10.97 -4.24 -9.07
C SER A 158 10.61 -2.78 -8.77
N GLU A 159 9.34 -2.51 -8.51
CA GLU A 159 8.89 -1.17 -8.09
C GLU A 159 9.59 -0.67 -6.81
N PHE A 160 10.11 -1.57 -5.96
CA PHE A 160 10.68 -1.20 -4.65
C PHE A 160 12.20 -1.27 -4.58
N SER A 161 12.86 -1.86 -5.56
CA SER A 161 14.32 -2.00 -5.55
C SER A 161 14.87 -2.15 -6.96
N PRO A 162 15.95 -1.41 -7.30
CA PRO A 162 16.66 -1.60 -8.57
C PRO A 162 17.44 -2.92 -8.61
N ASP A 163 17.73 -3.51 -7.45
CA ASP A 163 18.63 -4.65 -7.27
C ASP A 163 18.14 -5.61 -6.16
N THR A 164 18.97 -6.60 -5.83
CA THR A 164 18.73 -7.61 -4.79
C THR A 164 19.16 -7.15 -3.39
N GLN A 165 19.16 -5.84 -3.11
CA GLN A 165 19.59 -5.27 -1.82
C GLN A 165 18.43 -4.61 -1.07
N LEU A 166 17.19 -5.04 -1.30
CA LEU A 166 15.99 -4.41 -0.72
C LEU A 166 16.01 -4.49 0.81
N GLY A 167 16.38 -5.63 1.40
CA GLY A 167 16.46 -5.80 2.85
C GLY A 167 17.49 -4.88 3.49
N SER A 168 18.72 -4.85 2.96
CA SER A 168 19.79 -3.96 3.42
C SER A 168 19.41 -2.50 3.29
N ARG A 169 18.86 -2.09 2.15
CA ARG A 169 18.38 -0.72 1.92
C ARG A 169 17.25 -0.33 2.87
N THR A 170 16.33 -1.25 3.17
CA THR A 170 15.23 -1.02 4.14
C THR A 170 15.77 -0.84 5.56
N TYR A 171 16.77 -1.64 5.96
CA TYR A 171 17.40 -1.52 7.26
C TYR A 171 18.19 -0.20 7.38
N ALA A 172 18.97 0.14 6.36
CA ALA A 172 19.70 1.40 6.29
C ALA A 172 18.78 2.63 6.33
N ALA A 173 17.63 2.56 5.66
CA ALA A 173 16.61 3.61 5.71
C ALA A 173 16.10 3.78 7.15
N ARG A 174 15.74 2.68 7.81
CA ARG A 174 15.31 2.72 9.21
C ARG A 174 16.34 3.39 10.11
N GLN A 175 17.62 3.06 9.97
CA GLN A 175 18.68 3.68 10.77
C GLN A 175 18.79 5.18 10.54
N ALA A 176 18.72 5.64 9.28
CA ALA A 176 18.75 7.06 8.95
C ALA A 176 17.56 7.82 9.57
N TYR A 177 16.34 7.27 9.46
CA TYR A 177 15.16 7.90 10.06
C TYR A 177 15.12 7.82 11.59
N GLU A 178 15.65 6.74 12.20
CA GLU A 178 15.84 6.66 13.65
C GLU A 178 16.86 7.71 14.12
N TYR A 179 17.93 7.94 13.36
CA TYR A 179 18.88 9.01 13.65
C TYR A 179 18.21 10.39 13.62
N ILE A 180 17.41 10.67 12.58
CA ILE A 180 16.60 11.91 12.50
C ILE A 180 15.72 12.05 13.74
N ARG A 181 15.01 10.98 14.12
CA ARG A 181 14.09 10.98 15.27
C ARG A 181 14.82 11.30 16.57
N ASP A 182 15.94 10.65 16.81
CA ASP A 182 16.59 10.58 18.13
C ASP A 182 17.60 11.70 18.36
N TYR A 183 18.22 12.25 17.31
CA TYR A 183 19.34 13.20 17.44
C TYR A 183 19.07 14.59 16.84
N LEU A 184 18.07 14.75 15.98
CA LEU A 184 17.81 16.03 15.31
C LEU A 184 16.61 16.78 15.93
N PRO A 185 16.58 18.12 15.88
CA PRO A 185 15.47 18.91 16.43
C PRO A 185 14.09 18.54 15.87
N LEU A 186 13.05 18.63 16.71
CA LEU A 186 11.68 18.27 16.35
C LEU A 186 11.03 19.22 15.33
N ASN A 187 11.49 20.47 15.28
CA ASN A 187 10.97 21.50 14.38
C ASN A 187 11.68 21.52 13.02
N TRP A 188 12.65 20.63 12.77
CA TRP A 188 13.30 20.54 11.47
C TRP A 188 12.34 20.04 10.41
N ILE A 189 12.35 20.72 9.28
CA ILE A 189 11.64 20.33 8.07
C ILE A 189 12.62 19.54 7.19
N VAL A 190 12.24 18.31 6.87
CA VAL A 190 13.06 17.40 6.07
C VAL A 190 12.57 17.37 4.63
N GLN A 191 13.43 16.95 3.70
CA GLN A 191 13.02 16.65 2.34
C GLN A 191 13.86 15.51 1.77
N ASP A 192 13.20 14.48 1.27
CA ASP A 192 13.78 13.45 0.41
C ASP A 192 13.39 13.72 -1.05
N ASN A 193 13.86 12.90 -2.00
CA ASN A 193 13.57 13.12 -3.42
C ASN A 193 12.06 13.08 -3.73
N PRO A 194 11.44 14.22 -4.11
CA PRO A 194 9.98 14.35 -4.24
C PRO A 194 9.43 13.72 -5.54
N THR A 195 10.30 13.16 -6.38
CA THR A 195 9.89 12.47 -7.62
C THR A 195 9.44 11.03 -7.36
N THR A 196 9.74 10.50 -6.17
CA THR A 196 9.30 9.17 -5.77
C THR A 196 7.82 9.22 -5.42
N ILE A 197 6.98 8.49 -6.17
CA ILE A 197 5.51 8.50 -6.00
C ILE A 197 5.10 8.09 -4.57
N LEU A 198 5.80 7.11 -3.98
CA LEU A 198 5.54 6.62 -2.63
C LEU A 198 6.87 6.24 -1.98
N ASP A 199 7.43 7.15 -1.18
CA ASP A 199 8.59 6.83 -0.36
C ASP A 199 8.18 6.08 0.90
N ARG A 200 8.20 4.74 0.85
CA ARG A 200 7.77 3.91 1.98
C ARG A 200 8.56 4.17 3.28
N PRO A 201 9.90 4.35 3.27
CA PRO A 201 10.63 4.67 4.48
C PRO A 201 10.18 5.96 5.17
N SER A 202 9.94 7.05 4.44
CA SER A 202 9.42 8.30 5.01
C SER A 202 8.04 8.10 5.65
N GLY A 203 7.12 7.39 4.98
CA GLY A 203 5.79 7.12 5.52
C GLY A 203 5.80 6.21 6.76
N LEU A 204 6.79 5.31 6.90
CA LEU A 204 6.86 4.34 8.00
C LEU A 204 7.68 4.83 9.20
N TYR A 205 8.77 5.55 8.94
CA TYR A 205 9.75 5.96 9.95
C TYR A 205 9.92 7.48 10.06
N GLY A 206 9.35 8.26 9.15
CA GLY A 206 9.38 9.71 9.18
C GLY A 206 8.67 10.27 10.40
N THR A 207 9.34 11.19 11.10
CA THR A 207 8.84 11.83 12.33
C THR A 207 8.99 13.35 12.29
N ARG A 208 9.25 13.91 11.11
CA ARG A 208 9.46 15.34 10.88
C ARG A 208 8.50 15.85 9.81
N GLN A 209 8.20 17.14 9.86
CA GLN A 209 7.45 17.79 8.79
C GLN A 209 8.28 17.72 7.50
N MET A 210 7.62 17.53 6.38
CA MET A 210 8.24 17.51 5.06
C MET A 210 7.62 18.59 4.18
N VAL A 211 8.41 19.22 3.30
CA VAL A 211 7.86 20.23 2.37
C VAL A 211 6.93 19.55 1.38
N ILE A 212 7.40 18.48 0.75
CA ILE A 212 6.64 17.64 -0.19
C ILE A 212 6.70 16.21 0.29
N SER A 213 5.62 15.72 0.88
CA SER A 213 5.42 14.30 1.19
C SER A 213 4.46 13.67 0.19
N ASP A 214 4.59 12.37 -0.01
CA ASP A 214 3.62 11.48 -0.67
C ASP A 214 2.15 11.72 -0.21
N HIS A 215 1.94 12.13 1.04
CA HIS A 215 0.63 12.47 1.60
C HIS A 215 0.10 13.86 1.23
N THR A 216 0.93 14.77 0.71
CA THR A 216 0.47 16.12 0.30
C THR A 216 -0.41 16.10 -0.94
N ALA A 217 -0.44 15.00 -1.68
CA ALA A 217 -1.40 14.76 -2.76
C ALA A 217 -2.86 14.78 -2.27
N TYR A 218 -3.10 14.57 -0.97
CA TYR A 218 -4.43 14.67 -0.38
C TYR A 218 -4.75 16.13 0.00
N GLY A 219 -5.61 16.78 -0.79
CA GLY A 219 -6.16 18.10 -0.45
C GLY A 219 -5.48 19.29 -1.11
N VAL A 220 -4.48 19.06 -1.97
CA VAL A 220 -3.86 20.08 -2.83
C VAL A 220 -4.22 19.80 -4.29
N SER A 221 -4.28 20.83 -5.15
CA SER A 221 -4.48 20.62 -6.58
C SER A 221 -3.26 19.95 -7.21
N ALA A 222 -3.48 19.04 -8.17
CA ALA A 222 -2.40 18.34 -8.88
C ALA A 222 -1.39 19.31 -9.51
N GLU A 223 -1.89 20.42 -10.06
CA GLU A 223 -1.06 21.44 -10.71
C GLU A 223 -0.15 22.18 -9.73
N ALA A 224 -0.63 22.47 -8.51
CA ALA A 224 0.20 23.08 -7.47
C ALA A 224 1.26 22.08 -6.94
N TYR A 225 0.87 20.81 -6.77
CA TYR A 225 1.78 19.74 -6.37
C TYR A 225 2.90 19.55 -7.40
N GLU A 226 2.55 19.36 -8.67
CA GLU A 226 3.51 19.16 -9.76
C GLU A 226 4.46 20.35 -9.93
N SER A 227 3.95 21.57 -9.78
CA SER A 227 4.77 22.78 -9.83
C SER A 227 5.84 22.79 -8.74
N LEU A 228 5.46 22.45 -7.50
CA LEU A 228 6.38 22.43 -6.36
C LEU A 228 7.40 21.28 -6.48
N VAL A 229 6.96 20.09 -6.90
CA VAL A 229 7.86 18.95 -7.19
C VAL A 229 8.90 19.32 -8.24
N ASN A 230 8.49 19.98 -9.33
CA ASN A 230 9.41 20.38 -10.39
C ASN A 230 10.48 21.38 -9.95
N GLN A 231 10.18 22.20 -8.94
CA GLN A 231 11.14 23.16 -8.39
C GLN A 231 12.13 22.47 -7.44
N VAL A 232 11.64 21.62 -6.53
CA VAL A 232 12.47 20.99 -5.49
C VAL A 232 13.28 19.81 -6.01
N LYS A 233 12.79 19.05 -7.01
CA LYS A 233 13.47 17.85 -7.52
C LYS A 233 14.88 18.11 -8.04
N VAL A 234 15.18 19.34 -8.48
CA VAL A 234 16.48 19.73 -9.05
C VAL A 234 17.60 19.46 -8.04
N ILE A 235 17.33 19.58 -6.73
CA ILE A 235 18.28 19.25 -5.66
C ILE A 235 18.73 17.78 -5.70
N PHE A 236 17.86 16.87 -6.11
CA PHE A 236 18.10 15.42 -6.08
C PHE A 236 18.50 14.86 -7.45
N GLU A 237 18.06 15.51 -8.53
CA GLU A 237 18.31 15.06 -9.91
C GLU A 237 19.60 15.64 -10.52
N SER A 238 20.07 16.80 -10.05
CA SER A 238 21.22 17.47 -10.64
C SER A 238 22.54 16.99 -10.01
N GLU A 239 23.41 16.45 -10.86
CA GLU A 239 24.76 16.05 -10.49
C GLU A 239 25.73 17.24 -10.34
N THR A 240 25.33 18.46 -10.71
CA THR A 240 26.25 19.62 -10.87
C THR A 240 25.98 20.78 -9.92
N LEU A 241 25.01 20.67 -9.02
CA LEU A 241 24.69 21.77 -8.10
C LEU A 241 25.80 22.00 -7.08
N THR A 242 26.04 23.28 -6.77
CA THR A 242 26.90 23.67 -5.65
C THR A 242 26.08 23.81 -4.36
N TRP A 243 26.75 23.74 -3.21
CA TRP A 243 26.10 23.97 -1.92
C TRP A 243 25.42 25.34 -1.80
N GLU A 244 25.95 26.38 -2.46
CA GLU A 244 25.31 27.70 -2.49
C GLU A 244 23.93 27.65 -3.18
N GLN A 245 23.82 26.91 -4.28
CA GLN A 245 22.55 26.73 -4.98
C GLN A 245 21.58 25.86 -4.17
N ILE A 246 22.09 24.79 -3.55
CA ILE A 246 21.30 23.92 -2.68
C ILE A 246 20.75 24.71 -1.50
N ASP A 247 21.59 25.48 -0.81
CA ASP A 247 21.18 26.30 0.35
C ASP A 247 20.17 27.38 -0.03
N SER A 248 20.31 28.01 -1.21
CA SER A 248 19.33 28.96 -1.71
C SER A 248 17.94 28.32 -1.87
N LEU A 249 17.88 27.10 -2.43
CA LEU A 249 16.63 26.36 -2.57
C LEU A 249 16.10 25.90 -1.21
N CYS A 250 16.96 25.41 -0.32
CA CYS A 250 16.56 25.05 1.04
C CYS A 250 15.96 26.26 1.77
N GLN A 251 16.57 27.43 1.65
CA GLN A 251 16.08 28.66 2.27
C GLN A 251 14.72 29.10 1.68
N GLU A 252 14.55 29.00 0.36
CA GLU A 252 13.29 29.32 -0.33
C GLU A 252 12.13 28.44 0.16
N TYR A 253 12.37 27.14 0.32
CA TYR A 253 11.33 26.17 0.72
C TYR A 253 11.32 25.82 2.21
N SER A 254 12.14 26.50 3.03
CA SER A 254 12.29 26.23 4.47
C SER A 254 12.64 24.77 4.77
N ILE A 255 13.61 24.21 4.04
CA ILE A 255 14.16 22.87 4.26
C ILE A 255 15.36 23.00 5.21
N ASP A 256 15.34 22.26 6.32
CA ASP A 256 16.45 22.21 7.28
C ASP A 256 17.38 21.01 7.02
N LEU A 257 16.84 19.92 6.47
CA LEU A 257 17.57 18.68 6.26
C LEU A 257 17.20 18.01 4.93
N LEU A 258 18.21 17.67 4.15
CA LEU A 258 18.09 16.87 2.93
C LEU A 258 18.42 15.40 3.22
N ILE A 259 17.61 14.51 2.65
CA ILE A 259 17.76 13.05 2.73
C ILE A 259 18.08 12.53 1.33
N PHE A 260 19.35 12.32 1.03
CA PHE A 260 19.78 11.69 -0.22
C PHE A 260 19.83 10.18 -0.10
N LYS A 261 19.46 9.48 -1.17
CA LYS A 261 19.41 8.02 -1.27
C LYS A 261 20.34 7.53 -2.39
N ASP A 262 20.79 6.27 -2.30
CA ASP A 262 21.64 5.64 -3.32
C ASP A 262 21.06 5.62 -4.74
N ILE A 263 19.74 5.66 -4.83
CA ILE A 263 19.00 5.67 -6.09
C ILE A 263 18.78 7.07 -6.67
N ASP A 264 19.09 8.14 -5.93
CA ASP A 264 18.96 9.50 -6.42
C ASP A 264 20.08 9.81 -7.42
N PRO A 265 19.82 10.52 -8.53
CA PRO A 265 20.86 10.85 -9.49
C PRO A 265 22.07 11.59 -8.88
N ILE A 266 21.83 12.51 -7.94
CA ILE A 266 22.89 13.24 -7.23
C ILE A 266 23.84 12.33 -6.45
N TRP A 267 23.41 11.11 -6.10
CA TRP A 267 24.20 10.17 -5.30
C TRP A 267 25.55 9.83 -5.94
N ARG A 268 25.63 9.85 -7.28
CA ARG A 268 26.88 9.62 -8.01
C ARG A 268 28.00 10.60 -7.63
N ASN A 269 27.63 11.80 -7.18
CA ASN A 269 28.55 12.84 -6.74
C ASN A 269 28.47 13.09 -5.23
N ILE A 270 27.88 12.16 -4.46
CA ILE A 270 27.66 12.35 -3.02
C ILE A 270 28.99 12.48 -2.24
N GLU A 271 30.04 11.76 -2.66
CA GLU A 271 31.37 11.87 -2.05
C GLU A 271 31.98 13.26 -2.27
N LEU A 272 31.80 13.81 -3.47
CA LEU A 272 32.29 15.17 -3.80
C LEU A 272 31.55 16.22 -2.97
N ILE A 273 30.22 16.10 -2.88
CA ILE A 273 29.36 16.98 -2.09
C ILE A 273 29.70 16.86 -0.59
N GLY A 274 29.89 15.62 -0.13
CA GLY A 274 30.30 15.24 1.23
C GLY A 274 31.69 15.75 1.64
N SER A 275 32.58 15.93 0.66
CA SER A 275 33.90 16.53 0.91
C SER A 275 33.84 18.04 1.15
N GLN A 276 32.83 18.72 0.62
CA GLN A 276 32.62 20.17 0.79
C GLN A 276 31.82 20.50 2.06
N ARG A 277 30.91 19.61 2.46
CA ARG A 277 30.12 19.69 3.69
C ARG A 277 29.94 18.29 4.21
N SER A 278 30.32 18.01 5.46
CA SER A 278 30.13 16.67 6.01
C SER A 278 28.65 16.36 6.25
N PRO A 279 28.19 15.13 5.93
CA PRO A 279 26.84 14.71 6.30
C PRO A 279 26.70 14.68 7.82
N VAL A 280 25.50 14.99 8.31
CA VAL A 280 25.17 14.83 9.75
C VAL A 280 25.03 13.35 10.13
N TYR A 281 24.77 12.51 9.13
CA TYR A 281 24.73 11.05 9.22
C TYR A 281 24.79 10.46 7.82
N ASP A 282 25.52 9.36 7.65
CA ASP A 282 25.56 8.58 6.42
C ASP A 282 25.67 7.08 6.69
N ASN A 283 25.22 6.30 5.72
CA ASN A 283 25.46 4.86 5.61
C ASN A 283 25.52 4.48 4.12
N ASP A 284 25.63 3.18 3.84
CA ASP A 284 25.80 2.66 2.48
C ASP A 284 24.71 3.09 1.48
N TYR A 285 23.52 3.51 1.95
CA TYR A 285 22.39 3.83 1.08
C TYR A 285 21.74 5.20 1.31
N TYR A 286 22.07 5.89 2.42
CA TYR A 286 21.47 7.16 2.81
C TYR A 286 22.52 8.13 3.30
N ALA A 287 22.39 9.40 2.93
CA ALA A 287 23.24 10.47 3.42
C ALA A 287 22.36 11.69 3.77
N LEU A 288 22.51 12.17 5.00
CA LEU A 288 21.72 13.25 5.57
C LEU A 288 22.57 14.51 5.63
N PHE A 289 22.08 15.61 5.08
CA PHE A 289 22.79 16.87 5.07
C PHE A 289 21.93 17.99 5.61
N GLN A 290 22.51 18.78 6.51
CA GLN A 290 21.88 20.00 6.98
C GLN A 290 21.97 21.09 5.90
N CYS A 291 20.84 21.76 5.66
CA CYS A 291 20.78 22.95 4.82
C CYS A 291 21.23 24.19 5.60
N GLY A 292 21.72 25.19 4.86
CA GLY A 292 22.18 26.45 5.42
C GLY A 292 23.68 26.46 5.74
N VAL A 293 24.17 27.62 6.18
CA VAL A 293 25.59 27.87 6.34
C VAL A 293 26.18 26.94 7.40
N ASP A 294 27.23 26.22 6.99
CA ASP A 294 27.96 25.23 7.76
C ASP A 294 28.36 25.79 9.15
N GLN A 295 27.77 25.26 10.22
CA GLN A 295 28.15 25.61 11.59
C GLN A 295 29.43 24.89 12.05
N SER A 296 30.16 24.23 11.15
CA SER A 296 31.52 23.73 11.43
C SER A 296 32.52 24.84 11.81
N PHE A 297 32.11 26.12 11.77
CA PHE A 297 32.81 27.27 12.37
C PHE A 297 32.18 27.87 13.65
N VAL A 298 31.33 27.14 14.38
CA VAL A 298 31.02 27.45 15.79
C VAL A 298 31.68 26.40 16.67
N SER A 299 33.02 26.42 16.66
CA SER A 299 33.82 25.82 17.73
C SER A 299 33.85 26.77 18.93
N ALA A 300 33.64 26.19 20.11
CA ALA A 300 33.79 26.76 21.45
C ALA A 300 32.76 27.82 21.90
N HIS A 301 31.79 27.37 22.71
CA HIS A 301 31.58 27.86 24.08
C HIS A 301 30.75 26.87 24.89
#